data_AF-A0A418MER5-F1
#
_entry.id   AF-A0A418MER5-F1
#
_cell.length_a   1.000
_cell.length_b   1.000
_cell.length_c   1.000
_cell.angle_alpha   90.00
_cell.angle_beta   90.00
_cell.angle_gamma   90.00
#
_symmetry.space_group_name_H-M   'P 1'
#
loop_
_entity.id
_entity.type
_entity.pdbx_description
1 polymer ?
#
loop_
_entity_poly.entity_id
_entity_poly.type
_entity_poly.pdbx_seq_one_letter_code
_entity_poly.pdbx_strand_id
1 'polypeptide(L)'
;MKKLFFLLLSVAALSASCKKDTDVIPGGHVDAQAVGKWMYGSFSMSDFWSYDGRNLGKPFELAVVFDFKANGTYEQYFVASNRDYAGCRTEAFTYEKGRVDFNEADRSFTTTPTEGKYRGFYSCIPSKNVNRSMERSELKPKTYYYELKTGSNRQTNLVVRFESGSGNTSTFLPTSW
;
A
#
# COMPACT_ATOMS: atom_id res chain seq x y z
N MET A 1 -40.72 24.16 -56.79
CA MET A 1 -41.50 23.56 -55.69
C MET A 1 -40.56 22.62 -54.93
N LYS A 2 -40.20 22.94 -53.67
CA LYS A 2 -40.67 22.22 -52.46
C LYS A 2 -40.20 20.75 -52.52
N LYS A 3 -39.22 20.25 -51.75
CA LYS A 3 -39.12 20.29 -50.27
C LYS A 3 -37.84 19.56 -49.78
N LEU A 4 -37.36 20.03 -48.62
CA LEU A 4 -36.80 19.32 -47.45
C LEU A 4 -35.58 18.41 -47.65
N PHE A 5 -34.39 18.75 -47.15
CA PHE A 5 -33.97 18.73 -45.72
C PHE A 5 -34.36 17.41 -45.02
N PHE A 6 -33.50 16.39 -45.10
CA PHE A 6 -33.56 15.24 -44.19
C PHE A 6 -32.15 14.72 -43.84
N LEU A 7 -31.75 15.04 -42.60
CA LEU A 7 -30.85 14.34 -41.69
C LEU A 7 -29.36 14.10 -42.08
N LEU A 8 -28.55 15.10 -41.73
CA LEU A 8 -27.30 14.89 -41.01
C LEU A 8 -27.64 14.50 -39.55
N LEU A 9 -27.53 13.23 -39.17
CA LEU A 9 -27.45 12.82 -37.76
C LEU A 9 -26.90 11.39 -37.62
N SER A 10 -25.58 11.20 -37.72
CA SER A 10 -24.94 9.95 -37.27
C SER A 10 -23.48 10.18 -36.84
N VAL A 11 -23.25 11.21 -36.03
CA VAL A 11 -22.01 11.33 -35.24
C VAL A 11 -22.43 11.30 -33.76
N ALA A 12 -21.66 10.58 -32.95
CA ALA A 12 -21.76 10.44 -31.50
C ALA A 12 -22.60 9.26 -30.96
N ALA A 13 -22.04 8.05 -31.02
CA ALA A 13 -22.34 7.00 -30.02
C ALA A 13 -21.24 5.90 -29.98
N LEU A 14 -19.97 6.30 -29.92
CA LEU A 14 -18.88 5.41 -29.48
C LEU A 14 -17.99 6.16 -28.49
N SER A 15 -18.61 6.80 -27.49
CA SER A 15 -17.94 7.03 -26.21
C SER A 15 -17.84 5.68 -25.52
N ALA A 16 -16.90 4.85 -25.97
CA ALA A 16 -16.34 3.79 -25.16
C ALA A 16 -15.93 4.45 -23.84
N SER A 17 -16.69 4.14 -22.79
CA SER A 17 -16.34 4.46 -21.42
C SER A 17 -15.09 3.67 -21.09
N CYS A 18 -13.94 4.18 -21.53
CA CYS A 18 -12.65 3.81 -21.00
C CYS A 18 -12.70 4.20 -19.53
N LYS A 19 -13.04 3.25 -18.67
CA LYS A 19 -12.47 3.23 -17.33
C LYS A 19 -10.96 3.29 -17.55
N LYS A 20 -10.38 4.48 -17.38
CA LYS A 20 -8.94 4.60 -17.22
C LYS A 20 -8.65 3.85 -15.92
N ASP A 21 -8.28 2.58 -16.05
CA ASP A 21 -7.47 1.95 -15.04
C ASP A 21 -6.28 2.88 -14.85
N THR A 22 -6.20 3.48 -13.66
CA THR A 22 -5.14 4.40 -13.29
C THR A 22 -3.89 3.58 -13.06
N ASP A 23 -3.33 3.02 -14.14
CA ASP A 23 -2.02 2.41 -14.11
C ASP A 23 -1.06 3.38 -13.43
N VAL A 24 -0.32 2.87 -12.45
CA VAL A 24 0.67 3.65 -11.70
C VAL A 24 1.70 4.13 -12.70
N ILE A 25 1.64 5.40 -13.06
CA ILE A 25 2.57 5.99 -14.02
C ILE A 25 3.96 5.96 -13.37
N PRO A 26 4.94 5.23 -13.95
CA PRO A 26 6.32 5.28 -13.48
C PRO A 26 6.84 6.73 -13.54
N GLY A 27 7.69 7.12 -12.59
CA GLY A 27 8.20 8.49 -12.58
C GLY A 27 8.60 9.05 -11.22
N GLY A 28 8.57 8.24 -10.15
CA GLY A 28 9.23 8.61 -8.90
C GLY A 28 10.74 8.39 -8.94
N HIS A 29 11.46 8.90 -7.93
CA HIS A 29 12.88 8.64 -7.72
C HIS A 29 13.09 7.66 -6.56
N VAL A 30 13.98 6.68 -6.71
CA VAL A 30 14.32 5.71 -5.65
C VAL A 30 15.82 5.65 -5.46
N ASP A 31 16.25 5.76 -4.20
CA ASP A 31 17.63 5.44 -3.81
C ASP A 31 17.95 4.00 -4.24
N ALA A 32 18.92 3.83 -5.13
CA ALA A 32 19.28 2.53 -5.69
C ALA A 32 19.63 1.50 -4.60
N GLN A 33 20.12 1.95 -3.44
CA GLN A 33 20.44 1.08 -2.31
C GLN A 33 19.19 0.65 -1.50
N ALA A 34 18.07 1.37 -1.65
CA ALA A 34 16.80 1.07 -1.00
C ALA A 34 15.87 0.22 -1.87
N VAL A 35 16.20 -0.03 -3.14
CA VAL A 35 15.43 -0.95 -4.01
C VAL A 35 15.37 -2.33 -3.38
N GLY A 36 14.16 -2.83 -3.17
CA GLY A 36 13.93 -4.13 -2.54
C GLY A 36 12.69 -4.16 -1.65
N LYS A 37 12.55 -5.30 -0.97
CA LYS A 37 11.43 -5.61 -0.08
C LYS A 37 11.89 -5.57 1.37
N TRP A 38 11.17 -4.81 2.18
CA TRP A 38 11.53 -4.47 3.55
C TRP A 38 10.35 -4.75 4.46
N MET A 39 10.54 -5.59 5.48
CA MET A 39 9.47 -5.96 6.42
C MET A 39 9.85 -5.58 7.85
N TYR A 40 8.96 -4.82 8.49
CA TYR A 40 8.91 -4.67 9.93
C TYR A 40 7.84 -5.63 10.48
N GLY A 41 8.15 -6.31 11.57
CA GLY A 41 7.25 -7.29 12.18
C GLY A 41 7.27 -8.64 11.47
N SER A 42 6.14 -9.36 11.50
CA SER A 42 6.05 -10.73 10.99
C SER A 42 4.66 -10.99 10.43
N PHE A 43 4.55 -11.21 9.13
CA PHE A 43 3.36 -11.75 8.48
C PHE A 43 3.75 -12.56 7.25
N SER A 44 3.01 -13.64 6.98
CA SER A 44 3.20 -14.47 5.79
C SER A 44 2.61 -13.77 4.56
N MET A 45 3.44 -13.10 3.76
CA MET A 45 2.94 -12.32 2.62
C MET A 45 2.23 -13.16 1.54
N SER A 46 2.53 -14.46 1.45
CA SER A 46 1.79 -15.40 0.59
C SER A 46 0.32 -15.49 0.98
N ASP A 47 0.01 -15.25 2.25
CA ASP A 47 -1.34 -15.36 2.77
C ASP A 47 -2.12 -14.05 2.65
N PHE A 48 -1.43 -12.94 2.33
CA PHE A 48 -2.06 -11.61 2.36
C PHE A 48 -3.34 -11.60 1.52
N TRP A 49 -3.28 -11.98 0.25
CA TRP A 49 -4.43 -11.87 -0.64
C TRP A 49 -5.50 -12.95 -0.42
N SER A 50 -5.12 -14.12 0.06
CA SER A 50 -6.02 -15.26 0.32
C SER A 50 -6.66 -15.22 1.72
N TYR A 51 -6.15 -14.38 2.63
CA TYR A 51 -6.66 -14.27 4.00
C TYR A 51 -8.15 -13.89 4.03
N ASP A 52 -8.94 -14.71 4.72
CA ASP A 52 -10.40 -14.62 4.82
C ASP A 52 -10.93 -14.38 6.24
N GLY A 53 -10.03 -14.18 7.22
CA GLY A 53 -10.40 -13.95 8.64
C GLY A 53 -10.70 -15.20 9.44
N ARG A 54 -10.56 -16.41 8.86
CA ARG A 54 -10.83 -17.67 9.59
C ARG A 54 -9.61 -18.22 10.31
N ASN A 55 -8.41 -17.87 9.86
CA ASN A 55 -7.18 -18.29 10.50
C ASN A 55 -6.96 -17.50 11.79
N LEU A 56 -6.97 -18.21 12.93
CA LEU A 56 -6.83 -17.62 14.26
C LEU A 56 -5.43 -17.02 14.53
N GLY A 57 -4.45 -17.32 13.66
CA GLY A 57 -3.12 -16.69 13.60
C GLY A 57 -2.38 -16.61 14.93
N LYS A 58 -1.37 -15.76 15.02
CA LYS A 58 -0.83 -15.34 16.33
C LYS A 58 -1.82 -14.35 16.99
N PRO A 59 -1.91 -14.29 18.33
CA PRO A 59 -2.83 -13.38 19.04
C PRO A 59 -2.62 -11.90 18.70
N PHE A 60 -1.37 -11.54 18.40
CA PHE A 60 -0.97 -10.23 17.91
C PHE A 60 -0.06 -10.42 16.70
N GLU A 61 -0.43 -9.79 15.60
CA GLU A 61 0.36 -9.69 14.39
C GLU A 61 0.41 -8.22 14.02
N LEU A 62 1.61 -7.72 13.79
CA LEU A 62 1.84 -6.41 13.23
C LEU A 62 2.90 -6.61 12.15
N ALA A 63 2.58 -6.19 10.94
CA ALA A 63 3.56 -6.15 9.86
C ALA A 63 3.36 -4.89 9.03
N VAL A 64 4.48 -4.26 8.69
CA VAL A 64 4.53 -3.21 7.68
C VAL A 64 5.55 -3.65 6.66
N VAL A 65 5.18 -3.61 5.38
CA VAL A 65 6.06 -4.02 4.29
C VAL A 65 6.14 -2.91 3.27
N PHE A 66 7.35 -2.56 2.85
CA PHE A 66 7.61 -1.75 1.67
C PHE A 66 8.24 -2.61 0.57
N ASP A 67 7.78 -2.44 -0.67
CA ASP A 67 8.42 -2.96 -1.88
C ASP A 67 8.78 -1.78 -2.78
N PHE A 68 10.03 -1.33 -2.75
CA PHE A 68 10.52 -0.23 -3.57
C PHE A 68 11.10 -0.78 -4.87
N LYS A 69 10.56 -0.33 -6.00
CA LYS A 69 10.95 -0.78 -7.34
C LYS A 69 11.85 0.27 -7.99
N ALA A 70 12.83 -0.19 -8.76
CA ALA A 70 13.81 0.68 -9.44
C ALA A 70 13.19 1.71 -10.40
N ASN A 71 11.95 1.51 -10.84
CA ASN A 71 11.22 2.42 -11.73
C ASN A 71 10.48 3.56 -10.99
N GLY A 72 10.73 3.76 -9.70
CA GLY A 72 10.09 4.83 -8.93
C GLY A 72 8.70 4.48 -8.39
N THR A 73 8.28 3.22 -8.47
CA THR A 73 7.00 2.76 -7.91
C THR A 73 7.19 2.01 -6.61
N TYR A 74 6.15 1.98 -5.78
CA TYR A 74 6.16 1.23 -4.53
C TYR A 74 4.87 0.43 -4.35
N GLU A 75 4.97 -0.59 -3.52
CA GLU A 75 3.83 -1.19 -2.84
C GLU A 75 4.07 -1.14 -1.34
N GLN A 76 3.00 -0.94 -0.58
CA GLN A 76 3.03 -1.00 0.87
C GLN A 76 1.90 -1.89 1.38
N TYR A 77 2.24 -2.74 2.33
CA TYR A 77 1.31 -3.63 3.00
C TYR A 77 1.31 -3.33 4.50
N PHE A 78 0.14 -3.35 5.09
CA PHE A 78 -0.05 -3.26 6.53
C PHE A 78 -0.95 -4.39 6.99
N VAL A 79 -0.51 -5.08 8.03
CA VAL A 79 -1.31 -6.07 8.75
C VAL A 79 -1.27 -5.71 10.22
N ALA A 80 -2.43 -5.62 10.85
CA ALA A 80 -2.54 -5.56 12.30
C ALA A 80 -3.67 -6.47 12.76
N SER A 81 -3.42 -7.27 13.78
CA SER A 81 -4.44 -8.05 14.47
C SER A 81 -4.33 -7.88 15.97
N ASN A 82 -5.45 -7.77 16.64
CA ASN A 82 -5.54 -7.85 18.09
C ASN A 82 -6.68 -8.77 18.53
N ARG A 83 -6.57 -9.28 19.75
CA ARG A 83 -7.65 -10.02 20.42
C ARG A 83 -7.95 -9.37 21.76
N ASP A 84 -9.22 -9.09 22.02
CA ASP A 84 -9.66 -8.53 23.29
C ASP A 84 -9.87 -9.60 24.37
N TYR A 85 -10.20 -9.17 25.60
CA TYR A 85 -10.47 -10.06 26.74
C TYR A 85 -11.71 -10.95 26.56
N ALA A 86 -12.69 -10.50 25.77
CA ALA A 86 -13.87 -11.30 25.42
C ALA A 86 -13.56 -12.35 24.34
N GLY A 87 -12.36 -12.33 23.79
CA GLY A 87 -11.89 -13.26 22.77
C GLY A 87 -12.24 -12.83 21.34
N CYS A 88 -12.76 -11.61 21.15
CA CYS A 88 -13.03 -11.04 19.84
C CYS A 88 -11.74 -10.60 19.16
N ARG A 89 -11.56 -11.05 17.92
CA ARG A 89 -10.40 -10.72 17.07
C ARG A 89 -10.81 -9.63 16.08
N THR A 90 -10.00 -8.57 16.02
CA THR A 90 -10.12 -7.51 15.02
C THR A 90 -8.85 -7.45 14.20
N GLU A 91 -8.99 -7.39 12.88
CA GLU A 91 -7.87 -7.45 11.96
C GLU A 91 -8.03 -6.41 10.86
N ALA A 92 -6.93 -5.71 10.57
CA ALA A 92 -6.85 -4.70 9.54
C ALA A 92 -5.74 -5.09 8.55
N PHE A 93 -6.12 -5.19 7.28
CA PHE A 93 -5.23 -5.46 6.16
C PHE A 93 -5.36 -4.32 5.18
N THR A 94 -4.28 -3.57 4.99
CA THR A 94 -4.25 -2.50 3.99
C THR A 94 -3.15 -2.75 2.97
N TYR A 95 -3.45 -2.38 1.75
CA TYR A 95 -2.52 -2.38 0.63
C TYR A 95 -2.62 -1.02 -0.05
N GLU A 96 -1.49 -0.43 -0.40
CA GLU A 96 -1.44 0.72 -1.29
C GLU A 96 -0.28 0.58 -2.27
N LYS A 97 -0.47 1.11 -3.48
CA LYS A 97 0.58 1.23 -4.49
C LYS A 97 0.56 2.62 -5.11
N GLY A 98 1.72 3.04 -5.60
CA GLY A 98 1.85 4.35 -6.23
C GLY A 98 3.29 4.63 -6.61
N ARG A 99 3.65 5.92 -6.65
CA ARG A 99 5.04 6.35 -6.82
C ARG A 99 5.70 6.65 -5.48
N VAL A 100 7.01 6.54 -5.43
CA VAL A 100 7.82 6.95 -4.29
C VAL A 100 8.94 7.87 -4.76
N ASP A 101 9.21 8.90 -3.98
CA ASP A 101 10.20 9.93 -4.25
C ASP A 101 11.18 9.99 -3.08
N PHE A 102 12.39 9.46 -3.26
CA PHE A 102 13.48 9.53 -2.31
C PHE A 102 14.16 10.92 -2.38
N ASN A 103 14.67 11.36 -1.25
CA ASN A 103 15.54 12.52 -1.13
C ASN A 103 16.69 12.14 -0.21
N GLU A 104 17.82 11.79 -0.81
CA GLU A 104 19.01 11.29 -0.13
C GLU A 104 19.69 12.36 0.70
N ALA A 105 19.57 13.63 0.32
CA ALA A 105 20.11 14.77 1.07
C ALA A 105 19.39 14.93 2.42
N ASP A 106 18.06 14.84 2.40
CA ASP A 106 17.22 14.95 3.61
C ASP A 106 17.01 13.60 4.31
N ARG A 107 17.55 12.51 3.76
CA ARG A 107 17.33 11.13 4.17
C ARG A 107 15.84 10.85 4.40
N SER A 108 15.03 11.18 3.41
CA SER A 108 13.58 10.97 3.43
C SER A 108 13.09 10.30 2.17
N PHE A 109 11.88 9.72 2.24
CA PHE A 109 11.15 9.30 1.05
C PHE A 109 9.67 9.63 1.21
N THR A 110 9.03 10.05 0.12
CA THR A 110 7.61 10.36 0.09
C THR A 110 6.88 9.36 -0.79
N THR A 111 5.95 8.63 -0.19
CA THR A 111 5.02 7.76 -0.91
C THR A 111 3.83 8.58 -1.39
N THR A 112 3.41 8.39 -2.63
CA THR A 112 2.20 9.00 -3.21
C THR A 112 1.32 7.88 -3.77
N PRO A 113 0.36 7.37 -2.96
CA PRO A 113 -0.50 6.27 -3.39
C PRO A 113 -1.47 6.72 -4.49
N THR A 114 -1.70 5.86 -5.46
CA THR A 114 -2.68 6.05 -6.54
C THR A 114 -3.82 5.04 -6.47
N GLU A 115 -3.57 3.90 -5.83
CA GLU A 115 -4.56 2.86 -5.58
C GLU A 115 -4.33 2.25 -4.21
N GLY A 116 -5.39 1.71 -3.61
CA GLY A 116 -5.29 0.95 -2.38
C GLY A 116 -6.51 0.09 -2.11
N LYS A 117 -6.35 -0.86 -1.18
CA LYS A 117 -7.39 -1.78 -0.73
C LYS A 117 -7.39 -1.85 0.79
N TYR A 118 -8.60 -1.86 1.36
CA TYR A 118 -8.82 -2.04 2.78
C TYR A 118 -9.66 -3.30 3.01
N ARG A 119 -9.17 -4.19 3.88
CA ARG A 119 -9.92 -5.32 4.41
C ARG A 119 -9.91 -5.29 5.93
N GLY A 120 -11.08 -5.51 6.52
CA GLY A 120 -11.27 -5.60 7.96
C GLY A 120 -12.07 -6.84 8.32
N PHE A 121 -11.60 -7.58 9.33
CA PHE A 121 -12.25 -8.78 9.84
C PHE A 121 -12.57 -8.63 11.33
N TYR A 122 -13.82 -8.92 11.70
CA TYR A 122 -14.35 -8.76 13.06
C TYR A 122 -15.03 -10.07 13.49
N SER A 123 -14.33 -10.89 14.28
CA SER A 123 -14.80 -12.26 14.57
C SER A 123 -16.14 -12.31 15.31
N CYS A 124 -16.39 -11.34 16.19
CA CYS A 124 -17.62 -11.26 16.99
C CYS A 124 -18.76 -10.52 16.29
N ILE A 125 -18.46 -9.75 15.23
CA ILE A 125 -19.48 -9.03 14.46
C ILE A 125 -19.17 -9.15 12.97
N PRO A 126 -19.24 -10.37 12.36
CA PRO A 126 -18.83 -10.57 10.97
C PRO A 126 -19.61 -9.73 9.95
N SER A 127 -20.82 -9.27 10.31
CA SER A 127 -21.61 -8.33 9.50
C SER A 127 -20.95 -6.95 9.33
N LYS A 128 -19.89 -6.65 10.08
CA LYS A 128 -19.05 -5.45 9.95
C LYS A 128 -17.77 -5.68 9.17
N ASN A 129 -17.52 -6.89 8.68
CA ASN A 129 -16.39 -7.15 7.79
C ASN A 129 -16.46 -6.24 6.57
N VAL A 130 -15.30 -5.77 6.14
CA VAL A 130 -15.17 -4.84 5.03
C VAL A 130 -14.09 -5.33 4.09
N ASN A 131 -14.35 -5.18 2.78
CA ASN A 131 -13.41 -5.49 1.72
C ASN A 131 -13.71 -4.56 0.56
N ARG A 132 -12.94 -3.48 0.45
CA ARG A 132 -13.18 -2.42 -0.55
C ARG A 132 -11.89 -1.80 -1.03
N SER A 133 -11.96 -1.14 -2.18
CA SER A 133 -10.93 -0.19 -2.56
C SER A 133 -10.91 1.01 -1.61
N MET A 134 -9.74 1.61 -1.43
CA MET A 134 -9.62 2.88 -0.73
C MET A 134 -10.29 4.00 -1.53
N GLU A 135 -10.93 4.92 -0.83
CA GLU A 135 -11.45 6.15 -1.39
C GLU A 135 -10.31 7.11 -1.71
N ARG A 136 -10.53 8.00 -2.67
CA ARG A 136 -9.51 8.99 -3.06
C ARG A 136 -9.08 9.90 -1.91
N SER A 137 -9.98 10.18 -0.97
CA SER A 137 -9.71 10.95 0.25
C SER A 137 -8.78 10.22 1.23
N GLU A 138 -8.65 8.89 1.13
CA GLU A 138 -7.78 8.06 1.96
C GLU A 138 -6.37 7.92 1.37
N LEU A 139 -6.22 8.08 0.05
CA LEU A 139 -4.96 7.99 -0.68
C LEU A 139 -4.14 9.29 -0.54
N LYS A 140 -3.51 9.46 0.63
CA LYS A 140 -2.72 10.65 0.97
C LYS A 140 -1.21 10.39 0.85
N PRO A 141 -0.43 11.35 0.34
CA PRO A 141 1.02 11.26 0.42
C PRO A 141 1.52 11.15 1.85
N LYS A 142 2.57 10.36 2.07
CA LYS A 142 3.22 10.20 3.38
C LYS A 142 4.72 10.29 3.22
N THR A 143 5.34 11.16 4.00
CA THR A 143 6.80 11.33 4.07
C THR A 143 7.35 10.58 5.28
N TYR A 144 8.40 9.81 5.03
CA TYR A 144 9.15 9.05 6.02
C TYR A 144 10.60 9.50 6.01
N TYR A 145 11.30 9.29 7.11
CA TYR A 145 12.74 9.52 7.19
C TYR A 145 13.43 8.19 7.34
N TYR A 146 14.53 7.98 6.63
CA TYR A 146 15.17 6.67 6.55
C TYR A 146 16.65 6.71 6.85
N GLU A 147 17.20 5.52 7.03
CA GLU A 147 18.62 5.24 7.04
C GLU A 147 18.82 3.79 6.61
N LEU A 148 19.83 3.53 5.78
CA LEU A 148 20.27 2.18 5.48
C LEU A 148 21.45 1.84 6.38
N LYS A 149 21.32 0.76 7.16
CA LYS A 149 22.30 0.35 8.17
C LYS A 149 22.58 -1.13 8.08
N THR A 150 23.85 -1.52 8.16
CA THR A 150 24.21 -2.92 8.35
C THR A 150 23.75 -3.37 9.74
N GLY A 151 22.82 -4.30 9.80
CA GLY A 151 22.30 -4.87 11.04
C GLY A 151 23.19 -5.98 11.61
N SER A 152 22.85 -6.44 12.82
CA SER A 152 23.46 -7.62 13.45
C SER A 152 23.26 -8.92 12.65
N ASN A 153 22.26 -8.95 11.77
CA ASN A 153 22.02 -10.00 10.77
C ASN A 153 23.04 -10.00 9.62
N ARG A 154 24.02 -9.08 9.61
CA ARG A 154 25.01 -8.90 8.53
C ARG A 154 24.39 -8.54 7.19
N GLN A 155 23.18 -8.01 7.19
CA GLN A 155 22.48 -7.51 6.00
C GLN A 155 22.20 -6.01 6.17
N THR A 156 22.01 -5.32 5.05
CA THR A 156 21.47 -3.96 5.08
C THR A 156 20.02 -4.03 5.57
N ASN A 157 19.69 -3.20 6.55
CA ASN A 157 18.34 -2.98 7.07
C ASN A 157 17.90 -1.56 6.75
N LEU A 158 16.61 -1.39 6.51
CA LEU A 158 15.98 -0.09 6.34
C LEU A 158 15.44 0.38 7.71
N VAL A 159 16.01 1.43 8.26
CA VAL A 159 15.55 2.04 9.52
C VAL A 159 14.68 3.24 9.19
N VAL A 160 13.42 3.23 9.60
CA VAL A 160 12.43 4.27 9.28
C VAL A 160 12.02 5.02 10.54
N ARG A 161 11.87 6.35 10.43
CA ARG A 161 11.21 7.24 11.37
C ARG A 161 10.00 7.86 10.70
N PHE A 162 8.90 7.96 11.43
CA PHE A 162 7.63 8.52 10.93
C PHE A 162 7.56 10.04 11.03
N GLU A 163 8.46 10.65 11.79
CA GLU A 163 8.54 12.09 12.01
C GLU A 163 10.00 12.55 11.96
N SER A 164 10.21 13.80 11.53
CA SER A 164 11.54 14.40 11.49
C SER A 164 12.10 14.55 12.90
N GLY A 165 13.37 14.21 13.08
CA GLY A 165 14.05 14.33 14.39
C GLY A 165 13.56 13.37 15.48
N SER A 166 12.60 12.47 15.19
CA SER A 166 12.11 11.51 16.17
C SER A 166 13.17 10.47 16.53
N GLY A 167 13.33 10.19 17.83
CA GLY A 167 14.16 9.07 18.30
C GLY A 167 13.50 7.70 18.09
N ASN A 168 12.19 7.66 17.84
CA ASN A 168 11.46 6.42 17.62
C ASN A 168 11.69 5.91 16.21
N THR A 169 12.23 4.70 16.10
CA THR A 169 12.56 4.06 14.82
C THR A 169 11.88 2.71 14.70
N SER A 170 11.64 2.30 13.46
CA SER A 170 11.25 0.94 13.10
C SER A 170 12.30 0.36 12.16
N THR A 171 12.83 -0.80 12.50
CA THR A 171 13.85 -1.48 11.69
C THR A 171 13.17 -2.52 10.82
N PHE A 172 13.25 -2.32 9.51
CA PHE A 172 12.74 -3.23 8.50
C PHE A 172 13.88 -4.11 8.00
N LEU A 173 13.67 -5.41 8.05
CA LEU A 173 14.61 -6.42 7.58
C LEU A 173 14.34 -6.71 6.09
N PRO A 174 15.36 -7.02 5.29
CA PRO A 174 15.15 -7.45 3.92
C PRO A 174 14.34 -8.76 3.92
N THR A 175 13.44 -8.90 2.95
CA THR A 175 12.55 -10.06 2.84
C THR A 175 12.28 -10.44 1.39
N SER A 176 11.64 -11.59 1.17
CA SER A 176 11.23 -12.09 -0.14
C SER A 176 9.95 -12.90 -0.01
N TRP A 177 9.10 -12.86 -1.02
CA TRP A 177 7.95 -13.73 -1.20
C TRP A 177 7.62 -13.85 -2.69
#